data_AF-A0A7W1L2E1-F1
#
_entry.id   AF-A0A7W1L2E1-F1
#
_cell.length_a   1.000
_cell.length_b   1.000
_cell.length_c   1.000
_cell.angle_alpha   90.00
_cell.angle_beta   90.00
_cell.angle_gamma   90.00
#
_symmetry.space_group_name_H-M   'P 1'
#
loop_
_entity.id
_entity.type
_entity.pdbx_description
1 polymer ?
#
loop_
_entity_poly.entity_id
_entity_poly.type
_entity_poly.pdbx_seq_one_letter_code
_entity_poly.pdbx_strand_id
1 'polypeptide(L)'
;MKGSSGQIVIQFPGMEESGNNFVAAFEVGGKERITPSTYGRANFPLLDGEYDVEINSVRLTRVPVKRGMDTRIHIGTIRFTVPSNVSVEVYDITQKKRLCLAYGPMKCGVPSGEYYIKVGGSSKKMTISDGQVIDF
;
A
#
# COMPACT_ATOMS: atom_id res chain seq x y z
N MET A 1 11.68 -28.76 -7.83
CA MET A 1 10.99 -28.51 -6.55
C MET A 1 9.80 -27.60 -6.80
N LYS A 2 8.58 -28.16 -6.91
CA LYS A 2 7.32 -27.40 -6.91
C LYS A 2 6.76 -27.48 -5.48
N GLY A 3 6.51 -26.35 -4.83
CA GLY A 3 5.72 -26.30 -3.59
C GLY A 3 6.45 -25.97 -2.29
N SER A 4 7.55 -25.20 -2.29
CA SER A 4 8.26 -24.76 -1.07
C SER A 4 8.02 -23.30 -0.66
N SER A 5 7.28 -22.51 -1.45
CA SER A 5 7.04 -21.09 -1.19
C SER A 5 5.65 -20.84 -0.57
N GLY A 6 5.54 -19.78 0.24
CA GLY A 6 4.29 -19.06 0.46
C GLY A 6 4.16 -17.90 -0.53
N GLN A 7 3.19 -17.02 -0.32
CA GLN A 7 3.12 -15.76 -1.07
C GLN A 7 2.59 -14.59 -0.25
N ILE A 8 3.08 -13.39 -0.55
CA ILE A 8 2.47 -12.13 -0.11
C ILE A 8 1.50 -11.68 -1.19
N VAL A 9 0.26 -11.38 -0.79
CA VAL A 9 -0.83 -10.95 -1.67
C VAL A 9 -1.21 -9.52 -1.35
N ILE A 10 -1.05 -8.63 -2.34
CA ILE A 10 -1.35 -7.21 -2.25
C ILE A 10 -2.49 -6.90 -3.22
N GLN A 11 -3.62 -6.47 -2.66
CA GLN A 11 -4.81 -6.09 -3.41
C GLN A 11 -5.33 -4.75 -2.91
N PHE A 12 -5.75 -3.90 -3.84
CA PHE A 12 -6.29 -2.58 -3.54
C PHE A 12 -7.81 -2.57 -3.77
N PRO A 13 -8.64 -2.44 -2.71
CA PRO A 13 -10.09 -2.45 -2.84
C PRO A 13 -10.61 -1.36 -3.80
N GLY A 14 -11.49 -1.74 -4.72
CA GLY A 14 -12.09 -0.78 -5.66
C GLY A 14 -11.11 -0.17 -6.68
N MET A 15 -9.94 -0.79 -6.89
CA MET A 15 -8.99 -0.45 -7.95
C MET A 15 -8.87 -1.57 -9.00
N GLU A 16 -8.59 -1.15 -10.23
CA GLU A 16 -8.16 -2.01 -11.34
C GLU A 16 -6.86 -2.76 -10.99
N GLU A 17 -6.48 -3.75 -11.80
CA GLU A 17 -5.24 -4.51 -11.56
C GLU A 17 -3.98 -3.63 -11.66
N SER A 18 -3.96 -2.74 -12.65
CA SER A 18 -2.95 -1.68 -12.78
C SER A 18 -3.38 -0.43 -12.02
N GLY A 19 -2.46 0.12 -11.22
CA GLY A 19 -2.72 1.36 -10.48
C GLY A 19 -1.41 1.99 -10.03
N ASN A 20 -1.41 3.29 -9.72
CA ASN A 20 -0.19 4.05 -9.40
C ASN A 20 0.35 3.81 -7.98
N ASN A 21 0.05 2.66 -7.38
CA ASN A 21 0.49 2.32 -6.04
C ASN A 21 1.76 1.48 -6.11
N PHE A 22 2.89 2.03 -5.68
CA PHE A 22 4.16 1.32 -5.67
C PHE A 22 4.11 0.17 -4.66
N VAL A 23 4.60 -1.01 -5.06
CA VAL A 23 4.74 -2.17 -4.18
C VAL A 23 6.06 -2.91 -4.41
N ALA A 24 6.70 -3.35 -3.32
CA ALA A 24 7.91 -4.17 -3.34
C ALA A 24 8.11 -4.91 -2.01
N ALA A 25 8.86 -6.03 -2.02
CA ALA A 25 9.31 -6.74 -0.83
C ALA A 25 10.83 -6.67 -0.67
N PHE A 26 11.28 -6.79 0.58
CA PHE A 26 12.66 -6.64 1.02
C PHE A 26 12.98 -7.69 2.10
N GLU A 27 14.26 -8.01 2.26
CA GLU A 27 14.73 -8.65 3.50
C GLU A 27 14.38 -7.79 4.72
N VAL A 28 14.19 -8.43 5.88
CA VAL A 28 13.86 -7.72 7.13
C VAL A 28 14.95 -6.69 7.47
N GLY A 29 14.58 -5.42 7.58
CA GLY A 29 15.51 -4.31 7.82
C GLY A 29 16.46 -4.01 6.65
N GLY A 30 16.33 -4.71 5.53
CA GLY A 30 17.13 -4.55 4.33
C GLY A 30 16.76 -3.30 3.53
N LYS A 31 17.73 -2.77 2.79
CA LYS A 31 17.54 -1.66 1.85
C LYS A 31 17.29 -2.13 0.42
N GLU A 32 17.81 -3.31 0.08
CA GLU A 32 17.69 -3.89 -1.25
C GLU A 32 16.40 -4.69 -1.39
N ARG A 33 15.76 -4.52 -2.54
CA ARG A 33 14.54 -5.25 -2.89
C ARG A 33 14.88 -6.70 -3.24
N ILE A 34 14.03 -7.61 -2.82
CA ILE A 34 14.10 -9.03 -3.21
C ILE A 34 13.09 -9.39 -4.31
N THR A 35 12.18 -8.46 -4.61
CA THR A 35 11.25 -8.56 -5.74
C THR A 35 11.49 -7.39 -6.71
N PRO A 36 11.14 -7.54 -8.00
CA PRO A 36 10.97 -6.39 -8.86
C PRO A 36 9.98 -5.40 -8.22
N SER A 37 10.23 -4.11 -8.40
CA SER A 37 9.20 -3.10 -8.11
C SER A 37 8.07 -3.22 -9.11
N THR A 38 6.84 -3.18 -8.63
CA THR A 38 5.65 -3.13 -9.49
C THR A 38 4.66 -2.10 -8.97
N TYR A 39 3.59 -1.90 -9.71
CA TYR A 39 2.55 -0.92 -9.47
C TYR A 39 1.17 -1.59 -9.50
N GLY A 40 0.34 -1.30 -8.52
CA GLY A 40 -0.97 -1.93 -8.40
C GLY A 40 -0.90 -3.30 -7.71
N ARG A 41 -1.81 -4.21 -8.07
CA ARG A 41 -1.92 -5.52 -7.41
C ARG A 41 -0.63 -6.32 -7.60
N ALA A 42 -0.23 -7.07 -6.59
CA ALA A 42 0.97 -7.88 -6.67
C ALA A 42 0.84 -9.17 -5.86
N ASN A 43 1.47 -10.22 -6.39
CA ASN A 43 1.70 -11.48 -5.70
C ASN A 43 3.20 -11.74 -5.69
N PHE A 44 3.78 -11.88 -4.50
CA PHE A 44 5.21 -12.16 -4.32
C PHE A 44 5.39 -13.57 -3.77
N PRO A 45 5.70 -14.56 -4.61
CA PRO A 45 6.05 -15.89 -4.13
C PRO A 45 7.41 -15.83 -3.44
N LEU A 46 7.44 -16.19 -2.16
CA LEU A 46 8.62 -16.09 -1.29
C LEU A 46 8.77 -17.37 -0.46
N LEU A 47 9.99 -17.65 0.00
CA LEU A 47 10.23 -18.78 0.90
C LEU A 47 9.58 -18.52 2.27
N ASP A 48 9.46 -19.57 3.10
CA ASP A 48 9.00 -19.39 4.49
C ASP A 48 10.00 -18.50 5.25
N GLY A 49 9.50 -17.46 5.91
CA GLY A 49 10.33 -16.45 6.54
C GLY A 49 9.54 -15.20 6.93
N GLU A 50 10.26 -14.14 7.23
CA GLU A 50 9.71 -12.81 7.45
C GLU A 50 10.31 -11.86 6.41
N TYR A 51 9.52 -10.89 5.96
CA TYR A 51 9.94 -9.91 4.96
C TYR A 51 9.38 -8.53 5.30
N ASP A 52 10.06 -7.48 4.86
CA ASP A 52 9.47 -6.15 4.91
C ASP A 52 8.78 -5.85 3.57
N VAL A 53 7.57 -5.28 3.63
CA VAL A 53 6.75 -4.96 2.44
C VAL A 53 6.54 -3.46 2.37
N GLU A 54 6.82 -2.87 1.21
CA GLU A 54 6.56 -1.47 0.96
C GLU A 54 5.32 -1.27 0.10
N ILE A 55 4.45 -0.35 0.53
CA ILE A 55 3.29 0.14 -0.22
C ILE A 55 3.31 1.67 -0.14
N ASN A 56 3.48 2.37 -1.27
CA ASN A 56 3.44 3.85 -1.32
C ASN A 56 4.30 4.55 -0.24
N SER A 57 5.53 4.09 -0.01
CA SER A 57 6.44 4.58 1.05
C SER A 57 6.11 4.18 2.50
N VAL A 58 5.03 3.43 2.74
CA VAL A 58 4.78 2.76 4.02
C VAL A 58 5.51 1.43 4.02
N ARG A 59 6.36 1.20 5.02
CA ARG A 59 7.06 -0.07 5.21
C ARG A 59 6.39 -0.86 6.33
N LEU A 60 5.76 -1.97 5.98
CA LEU A 60 5.31 -2.99 6.92
C LEU A 60 6.49 -3.89 7.23
N THR A 61 6.84 -4.02 8.50
CA THR A 61 7.99 -4.80 8.92
C THR A 61 7.60 -6.21 9.32
N ARG A 62 8.49 -7.17 9.07
CA ARG A 62 8.36 -8.57 9.52
C ARG A 62 7.03 -9.21 9.16
N VAL A 63 6.57 -9.00 7.93
CA VAL A 63 5.41 -9.70 7.36
C VAL A 63 5.75 -11.19 7.26
N PRO A 64 5.02 -12.08 7.94
CA PRO A 64 5.32 -13.50 7.93
C PRO A 64 4.85 -14.12 6.62
N VAL A 65 5.70 -14.91 5.98
CA VAL A 65 5.33 -15.77 4.85
C VAL A 65 5.42 -17.21 5.31
N LYS A 66 4.34 -17.96 5.14
CA LYS A 66 4.27 -19.38 5.50
C LYS A 66 4.09 -20.23 4.25
N ARG A 67 4.81 -21.36 4.21
CA ARG A 67 4.76 -22.27 3.07
C ARG A 67 3.32 -22.70 2.76
N GLY A 68 2.93 -22.60 1.48
CA GLY A 68 1.60 -22.99 1.02
C GLY A 68 0.46 -22.09 1.48
N MET A 69 0.76 -20.93 2.08
CA MET A 69 -0.23 -19.96 2.54
C MET A 69 -0.11 -18.63 1.80
N ASP A 70 -1.27 -17.98 1.69
CA ASP A 70 -1.39 -16.61 1.21
C ASP A 70 -1.35 -15.67 2.41
N THR A 71 -0.37 -14.77 2.41
CA THR A 71 -0.26 -13.69 3.38
C THR A 71 -0.86 -12.43 2.77
N ARG A 72 -2.13 -12.18 3.08
CA ARG A 72 -2.82 -10.99 2.59
C ARG A 72 -2.43 -9.76 3.42
N ILE A 73 -1.98 -8.72 2.75
CA ILE A 73 -1.80 -7.42 3.40
C ILE A 73 -3.15 -6.71 3.55
N HIS A 74 -3.44 -6.25 4.76
CA HIS A 74 -4.66 -5.50 5.06
C HIS A 74 -4.57 -4.08 4.50
N ILE A 75 -5.38 -3.76 3.51
CA ILE A 75 -5.28 -2.54 2.71
C ILE A 75 -6.65 -1.89 2.58
N GLY A 76 -6.69 -0.57 2.71
CA GLY A 76 -7.82 0.26 2.30
C GLY A 76 -7.44 1.18 1.13
N THR A 77 -8.45 1.84 0.57
CA THR A 77 -8.31 2.74 -0.56
C THR A 77 -9.01 4.06 -0.28
N ILE A 78 -8.31 5.16 -0.56
CA ILE A 78 -8.88 6.51 -0.55
C ILE A 78 -9.11 6.91 -2.01
N ARG A 79 -10.35 7.22 -2.37
CA ARG A 79 -10.76 7.69 -3.69
C ARG A 79 -11.08 9.18 -3.60
N PHE A 80 -10.34 9.98 -4.34
CA PHE A 80 -10.59 11.41 -4.47
C PHE A 80 -11.35 11.67 -5.76
N THR A 81 -12.45 12.40 -5.66
CA THR A 81 -13.30 12.84 -6.79
C THR A 81 -13.36 14.36 -6.80
N VAL A 82 -12.18 14.99 -6.78
CA VAL A 82 -12.03 16.46 -6.73
C VAL A 82 -11.68 17.05 -8.09
N PRO A 83 -11.92 18.36 -8.33
CA PRO A 83 -11.53 19.02 -9.58
C PRO A 83 -10.04 18.90 -9.90
N SER A 84 -9.68 18.86 -11.19
CA SER A 84 -8.31 18.61 -11.67
C SER A 84 -7.25 19.62 -11.20
N ASN A 85 -7.65 20.77 -10.68
CA ASN A 85 -6.75 21.80 -10.12
C ASN A 85 -6.60 21.72 -8.60
N VAL A 86 -7.30 20.80 -7.93
CA VAL A 86 -7.21 20.60 -6.48
C VAL A 86 -6.16 19.56 -6.16
N SER A 87 -5.20 19.90 -5.30
CA SER A 87 -4.21 18.95 -4.82
C SER A 87 -4.80 18.01 -3.78
N VAL A 88 -4.38 16.74 -3.86
CA VAL A 88 -4.71 15.68 -2.92
C VAL A 88 -3.42 15.02 -2.46
N GLU A 89 -3.26 14.91 -1.15
CA GLU A 89 -2.07 14.36 -0.53
C GLU A 89 -2.46 13.41 0.61
N VAL A 90 -1.79 12.27 0.69
CA VAL A 90 -1.93 11.34 1.82
C VAL A 90 -0.58 11.24 2.52
N TYR A 91 -0.58 11.41 3.83
CA TYR A 91 0.59 11.37 4.68
C TYR A 91 0.45 10.29 5.75
N ASP A 92 1.60 9.77 6.19
CA ASP A 92 1.67 8.95 7.39
C ASP A 92 1.19 9.72 8.64
N ILE A 93 0.98 8.99 9.74
CA ILE A 93 0.49 9.59 10.99
C ILE A 93 1.46 10.64 11.57
N THR A 94 2.74 10.61 11.20
CA THR A 94 3.72 11.61 11.63
C THR A 94 3.77 12.85 10.75
N GLN A 95 3.05 12.85 9.62
CA GLN A 95 3.09 13.87 8.57
C GLN A 95 4.48 14.08 7.93
N LYS A 96 5.43 13.17 8.14
CA LYS A 96 6.79 13.27 7.59
C LYS A 96 6.93 12.56 6.26
N LYS A 97 6.09 11.55 5.99
CA LYS A 97 6.14 10.78 4.75
C LYS A 97 4.86 11.00 3.96
N ARG A 98 5.01 11.54 2.75
CA ARG A 98 3.94 11.62 1.78
C ARG A 98 3.85 10.30 1.03
N LEU A 99 2.69 9.67 1.09
CA LEU A 99 2.42 8.36 0.52
C LEU A 99 1.86 8.48 -0.90
N CYS A 100 0.99 9.46 -1.11
CA CYS A 100 0.36 9.75 -2.38
C CYS A 100 0.31 11.26 -2.62
N LEU A 101 0.43 11.65 -3.89
CA LEU A 101 0.26 13.02 -4.35
C LEU A 101 -0.33 13.00 -5.76
N ALA A 102 -1.40 13.75 -5.97
CA ALA A 102 -1.87 14.10 -7.31
C ALA A 102 -2.61 15.44 -7.29
N TYR A 103 -3.00 15.87 -8.49
CA TYR A 103 -4.02 16.89 -8.69
C TYR A 103 -5.23 16.22 -9.35
N GLY A 104 -6.43 16.54 -8.86
CA GLY A 104 -7.66 15.97 -9.40
C GLY A 104 -8.03 14.58 -8.90
N PRO A 105 -8.87 13.87 -9.67
CA PRO A 105 -9.35 12.55 -9.28
C PRO A 105 -8.20 11.55 -9.21
N MET A 106 -8.13 10.80 -8.11
CA MET A 106 -7.14 9.73 -7.95
C MET A 106 -7.63 8.66 -6.99
N LYS A 107 -6.92 7.53 -6.96
CA LYS A 107 -7.06 6.51 -5.91
C LYS A 107 -5.71 6.27 -5.26
N CYS A 108 -5.68 6.24 -3.93
CA CYS A 108 -4.48 5.98 -3.13
C CYS A 108 -4.73 4.76 -2.24
N GLY A 109 -3.91 3.73 -2.39
CA GLY A 109 -3.94 2.54 -1.58
C GLY A 109 -2.98 2.63 -0.41
N VAL A 110 -3.42 2.30 0.79
CA VAL A 110 -2.57 2.32 1.99
C VAL A 110 -2.85 1.11 2.87
N PRO A 111 -1.86 0.60 3.62
CA PRO A 111 -2.11 -0.38 4.67
C PRO A 111 -3.15 0.11 5.67
N SER A 112 -3.83 -0.79 6.37
CA SER A 112 -4.73 -0.40 7.45
C SER A 112 -3.97 0.38 8.53
N GLY A 113 -4.53 1.50 8.99
CA GLY A 113 -3.84 2.39 9.93
C GLY A 113 -4.43 3.80 9.98
N GLU A 114 -3.74 4.69 10.70
CA GLU A 114 -4.11 6.10 10.79
C GLU A 114 -3.25 6.96 9.86
N TYR A 115 -3.87 7.93 9.20
CA TYR A 115 -3.24 8.77 8.19
C TYR A 115 -3.75 10.21 8.27
N TYR A 116 -2.96 11.14 7.75
CA TYR A 116 -3.42 12.50 7.47
C TYR A 116 -3.74 12.62 5.98
N ILE A 117 -4.93 13.11 5.67
CA ILE A 117 -5.39 13.32 4.30
C ILE A 117 -5.58 14.82 4.11
N LYS A 118 -4.95 15.36 3.06
CA LYS A 118 -5.02 16.77 2.72
C LYS A 118 -5.66 16.95 1.36
N VAL A 119 -6.71 17.77 1.30
CA VAL A 119 -7.45 18.10 0.08
C VAL A 119 -7.58 19.61 0.00
N GLY A 120 -7.07 20.21 -1.08
CA GLY A 120 -7.20 21.66 -1.31
C GLY A 120 -6.67 22.53 -0.15
N GLY A 121 -5.63 22.07 0.54
CA GLY A 121 -5.04 22.77 1.70
C GLY A 121 -5.63 22.39 3.06
N SER A 122 -6.83 21.79 3.12
CA SER A 122 -7.44 21.32 4.38
C SER A 122 -6.92 19.94 4.75
N SER A 123 -6.55 19.71 6.01
CA SER A 123 -6.00 18.44 6.50
C SER A 123 -6.92 17.79 7.54
N LYS A 124 -7.09 16.47 7.47
CA LYS A 124 -7.89 15.67 8.41
C LYS A 124 -7.18 14.36 8.75
N LYS A 125 -7.10 14.04 10.04
CA LYS A 125 -6.68 12.71 10.51
C LYS A 125 -7.82 11.71 10.32
N MET A 126 -7.54 10.53 9.78
CA MET A 126 -8.52 9.46 9.65
C MET A 126 -7.90 8.07 9.81
N THR A 127 -8.74 7.12 10.22
CA THR A 127 -8.43 5.69 10.25
C THR A 127 -8.93 5.03 8.97
N ILE A 128 -8.06 4.25 8.33
CA ILE A 128 -8.37 3.42 7.16
C ILE A 128 -8.32 1.96 7.59
N SER A 129 -9.39 1.22 7.34
CA SER A 129 -9.50 -0.20 7.67
C SER A 129 -9.34 -1.09 6.44
N ASP A 130 -9.12 -2.38 6.69
CA ASP A 130 -8.97 -3.39 5.66
C ASP A 130 -10.23 -3.50 4.79
N GLY A 131 -10.04 -3.58 3.46
CA GLY A 131 -11.13 -3.64 2.50
C GLY A 131 -11.90 -2.33 2.32
N GLN A 132 -11.63 -1.30 3.14
CA GLN A 132 -12.39 -0.05 3.11
C GLN A 132 -12.06 0.75 1.85
N VAL A 133 -13.10 1.32 1.25
CA VAL A 133 -12.98 2.40 0.26
C VAL A 133 -13.59 3.66 0.87
N ILE A 134 -12.82 4.74 0.94
CA ILE A 134 -13.30 6.04 1.43
C ILE A 134 -13.30 7.04 0.28
N ASP A 135 -14.39 7.78 0.13
CA ASP A 135 -14.54 8.82 -0.88
C ASP A 135 -14.31 10.23 -0.28
N PHE A 136 -13.62 11.07 -1.05
CA PHE A 136 -13.36 12.50 -0.79
C PHE A 136 -13.71 13.36 -2.01
#